data_AF-D9WNB4-F1
#
_entry.id   AF-D9WNB4-F1
#
_cell.length_a   1.000
_cell.length_b   1.000
_cell.length_c   1.000
_cell.angle_alpha   90.00
_cell.angle_beta   90.00
_cell.angle_gamma   90.00
#
_symmetry.space_group_name_H-M   'P 1'
#
loop_
_entity.id
_entity.type
_entity.pdbx_description
1 polymer ?
#
loop_
_entity_poly.entity_id
_entity_poly.type
_entity_poly.pdbx_seq_one_letter_code
_entity_poly.pdbx_strand_id
1 'polypeptide(L)'
;MGTASPSDGHGTGRWAMVAANVGGAPTPGGSVKEPPVQHTLVMTGATRGIGRVAAEQILRRSPDTHLLVVAREASGVQLATGGRTVSYVPADLGSLRSVRSAATEIRARLDSGALPPLRAYVGNAGVQHTNALTEGPDGFESTFTVNVLAHHLLIRLLQGHFTAAARIVITASDTHFGDLRHNLGMVPGPAWKSPDILARTGAFPRPGTTAAGRTAYATSKLATIYLVHEYARRLPTGIDAVAYNPGFVPGTGLARHADPLSRFAMRRILPAMTLTPFATTRGAAGRYLADVVLGTTRAPTGSYVDRGREARSSEESYDPRREGELWDAVERFTRPSP
;
A
#
# COMPACT_ATOMS: atom_id res chain seq x y z
N MET A 1 -5.60 -46.75 -42.44
CA MET A 1 -5.54 -46.04 -41.15
C MET A 1 -4.43 -45.01 -41.24
N GLY A 2 -4.73 -43.73 -40.96
CA GLY A 2 -3.73 -42.68 -40.72
C GLY A 2 -3.25 -41.90 -41.95
N THR A 3 -4.06 -40.95 -42.40
CA THR A 3 -3.70 -39.86 -43.31
C THR A 3 -2.99 -38.72 -42.57
N ALA A 4 -2.17 -37.97 -43.32
CA ALA A 4 -1.35 -36.85 -42.91
C ALA A 4 -2.10 -35.64 -42.28
N SER A 5 -1.36 -34.83 -41.52
CA SER A 5 -1.66 -33.41 -41.28
C SER A 5 -0.37 -32.61 -41.05
N PRO A 6 -0.17 -31.49 -41.76
CA PRO A 6 0.74 -30.40 -41.39
C PRO A 6 -0.01 -29.09 -41.07
N SER A 7 0.74 -28.09 -40.58
CA SER A 7 0.41 -26.64 -40.44
C SER A 7 -0.56 -26.26 -39.29
N ASP A 8 -0.56 -25.06 -38.70
CA ASP A 8 0.31 -23.89 -38.60
C ASP A 8 -0.34 -22.94 -37.57
N GLY A 9 0.43 -21.99 -37.04
CA GLY A 9 -0.09 -20.65 -36.71
C GLY A 9 -0.69 -20.42 -35.31
N HIS A 10 0.15 -20.00 -34.37
CA HIS A 10 -0.32 -19.30 -33.17
C HIS A 10 -0.41 -17.79 -33.41
N GLY A 11 -1.64 -17.33 -33.63
CA GLY A 11 -2.03 -15.92 -33.71
C GLY A 11 -2.05 -15.22 -32.34
N THR A 12 -1.70 -13.95 -32.38
CA THR A 12 -1.73 -12.96 -31.30
C THR A 12 -3.15 -12.65 -30.84
N GLY A 13 -3.46 -12.91 -29.55
CA GLY A 13 -4.75 -12.57 -28.94
C GLY A 13 -4.74 -11.22 -28.21
N ARG A 14 -5.45 -10.23 -28.78
CA ARG A 14 -5.91 -9.01 -28.09
C ARG A 14 -6.92 -9.39 -27.00
N TRP A 15 -6.78 -8.89 -25.78
CA TRP A 15 -7.78 -9.06 -24.72
C TRP A 15 -8.57 -7.78 -24.47
N ALA A 16 -9.90 -7.95 -24.51
CA ALA A 16 -10.94 -6.93 -24.37
C ALA A 16 -11.22 -6.55 -22.91
N MET A 17 -11.69 -5.31 -22.72
CA MET A 17 -12.31 -4.82 -21.48
C MET A 17 -13.54 -5.67 -21.14
N VAL A 18 -13.60 -6.17 -19.90
CA VAL A 18 -14.81 -6.81 -19.37
C VAL A 18 -15.69 -5.74 -18.75
N ALA A 19 -16.73 -5.31 -19.46
CA ALA A 19 -17.86 -4.61 -18.90
C ALA A 19 -18.94 -5.65 -18.55
N ALA A 20 -19.17 -5.89 -17.25
CA ALA A 20 -20.28 -6.73 -16.80
C ALA A 20 -21.56 -5.87 -16.76
N ASN A 21 -22.53 -6.19 -17.61
CA ASN A 21 -23.86 -5.60 -17.59
C ASN A 21 -24.87 -6.69 -17.21
N VAL A 22 -25.53 -6.56 -16.05
CA VAL A 22 -26.61 -7.47 -15.63
C VAL A 22 -27.91 -6.68 -15.60
N GLY A 23 -28.84 -7.06 -16.45
CA GLY A 23 -30.10 -6.36 -16.68
C GLY A 23 -31.14 -6.58 -15.59
N GLY A 24 -31.77 -5.47 -15.19
CA GLY A 24 -33.07 -5.40 -14.55
C GLY A 24 -33.64 -4.01 -14.89
N ALA A 25 -34.80 -3.95 -15.53
CA ALA A 25 -35.38 -2.69 -15.99
C ALA A 25 -35.78 -1.78 -14.80
N PRO A 26 -35.35 -0.51 -14.76
CA PRO A 26 -35.95 0.49 -13.88
C PRO A 26 -36.92 1.39 -14.65
N THR A 27 -37.95 1.82 -13.92
CA THR A 27 -38.90 2.89 -14.27
C THR A 27 -38.20 4.20 -14.67
N PRO A 28 -38.83 5.07 -15.48
CA PRO A 28 -38.21 6.30 -15.96
C PRO A 28 -38.21 7.38 -14.86
N GLY A 29 -37.25 7.28 -13.94
CA GLY A 29 -36.79 8.38 -13.09
C GLY A 29 -35.52 8.96 -13.69
N GLY A 30 -35.44 10.30 -13.78
CA GLY A 30 -34.38 11.03 -14.49
C GLY A 30 -32.97 10.45 -14.27
N SER A 31 -32.30 10.09 -15.38
CA SER A 31 -30.94 9.57 -15.36
C SER A 31 -29.99 10.67 -14.89
N VAL A 32 -29.57 10.59 -13.63
CA VAL A 32 -28.39 11.31 -13.17
C VAL A 32 -27.21 10.74 -13.95
N LYS A 33 -26.78 11.43 -15.02
CA LYS A 33 -25.56 11.09 -15.75
C LYS A 33 -24.41 11.07 -14.76
N GLU A 34 -23.72 9.95 -14.65
CA GLU A 34 -22.52 9.86 -13.81
C GLU A 34 -21.47 10.87 -14.32
N PRO A 35 -20.77 11.57 -13.42
CA PRO A 35 -19.76 12.53 -13.84
C PRO A 35 -18.65 11.82 -14.64
N PRO A 36 -18.12 12.45 -15.70
CA PRO A 36 -17.03 11.86 -16.46
C PRO A 36 -15.81 11.67 -15.57
N VAL A 37 -15.18 10.50 -15.64
CA VAL A 37 -13.94 10.20 -14.90
C VAL A 37 -12.84 11.21 -15.28
N GLN A 38 -12.24 11.86 -14.29
CA GLN A 38 -11.28 12.96 -14.50
C GLN A 38 -9.85 12.61 -14.08
N HIS A 39 -9.66 11.65 -13.17
CA HIS A 39 -8.35 11.36 -12.62
C HIS A 39 -8.20 9.91 -12.16
N THR A 40 -6.95 9.46 -12.08
CA THR A 40 -6.57 8.13 -11.65
C THR A 40 -6.01 8.14 -10.24
N LEU A 41 -6.42 7.14 -9.45
CA LEU A 41 -5.86 6.78 -8.15
C LEU A 41 -5.26 5.38 -8.23
N VAL A 42 -3.96 5.24 -8.01
CA VAL A 42 -3.30 3.94 -7.94
C VAL A 42 -3.25 3.48 -6.49
N MET A 43 -3.80 2.30 -6.20
CA MET A 43 -3.85 1.78 -4.83
C MET A 43 -3.33 0.35 -4.72
N THR A 44 -2.40 0.15 -3.80
CA THR A 44 -1.96 -1.17 -3.36
C THR A 44 -2.77 -1.63 -2.15
N GLY A 45 -3.04 -2.93 -2.04
CA GLY A 45 -3.72 -3.50 -0.87
C GLY A 45 -5.20 -3.10 -0.74
N ALA A 46 -5.86 -2.75 -1.85
CA ALA A 46 -7.28 -2.40 -1.88
C ALA A 46 -8.24 -3.61 -1.70
N THR A 47 -7.75 -4.84 -1.75
CA THR A 47 -8.62 -6.02 -1.89
C THR A 47 -9.24 -6.52 -0.58
N ARG A 48 -8.72 -6.09 0.58
CA ARG A 48 -9.19 -6.55 1.90
C ARG A 48 -8.94 -5.54 3.02
N GLY A 49 -9.51 -5.79 4.19
CA GLY A 49 -9.20 -5.07 5.42
C GLY A 49 -9.48 -3.57 5.33
N ILE A 50 -8.52 -2.76 5.82
CA ILE A 50 -8.57 -1.29 5.83
C ILE A 50 -8.60 -0.74 4.39
N GLY A 51 -7.74 -1.28 3.52
CA GLY A 51 -7.61 -0.82 2.15
C GLY A 51 -8.88 -1.01 1.32
N ARG A 52 -9.60 -2.12 1.50
CA ARG A 52 -10.91 -2.31 0.85
C ARG A 52 -11.93 -1.28 1.26
N VAL A 53 -12.03 -1.02 2.57
CA VAL A 53 -12.95 0.01 3.07
C VAL A 53 -12.56 1.37 2.50
N ALA A 54 -11.28 1.72 2.48
CA ALA A 54 -10.81 2.98 1.91
C ALA A 54 -11.12 3.11 0.41
N ALA A 55 -10.84 2.07 -0.38
CA ALA A 55 -11.17 2.02 -1.79
C ALA A 55 -12.67 2.26 -2.06
N GLU A 56 -13.54 1.58 -1.32
CA GLU A 56 -14.99 1.75 -1.44
C GLU A 56 -15.46 3.14 -0.97
N GLN A 57 -14.81 3.74 0.04
CA GLN A 57 -15.10 5.13 0.46
C GLN A 57 -14.65 6.15 -0.58
N ILE A 58 -13.48 5.96 -1.19
CA ILE A 58 -12.95 6.81 -2.26
C ILE A 58 -13.91 6.80 -3.45
N LEU A 59 -14.29 5.61 -3.95
CA LEU A 59 -15.21 5.46 -5.09
C LEU A 59 -16.57 6.10 -4.83
N ARG A 60 -17.10 6.01 -3.59
CA ARG A 60 -18.36 6.66 -3.23
C ARG A 60 -18.29 8.19 -3.18
N ARG A 61 -17.16 8.75 -2.74
CA ARG A 61 -17.02 10.18 -2.42
C ARG A 61 -16.37 11.00 -3.54
N SER A 62 -15.61 10.35 -4.42
CA SER A 62 -15.02 10.94 -5.62
C SER A 62 -15.48 10.12 -6.83
N PRO A 63 -16.72 10.36 -7.30
CA PRO A 63 -17.31 9.59 -8.39
C PRO A 63 -16.59 9.78 -9.74
N ASP A 64 -15.74 10.80 -9.85
CA ASP A 64 -14.86 11.12 -10.97
C ASP A 64 -13.49 10.41 -10.91
N THR A 65 -13.25 9.57 -9.90
CA THR A 65 -12.03 8.76 -9.75
C THR A 65 -12.10 7.47 -10.58
N HIS A 66 -11.04 7.20 -11.35
CA HIS A 66 -10.66 5.86 -11.78
C HIS A 66 -9.77 5.22 -10.72
N LEU A 67 -10.24 4.16 -10.05
CA LEU A 67 -9.38 3.42 -9.10
C LEU A 67 -8.63 2.31 -9.84
N LEU A 68 -7.30 2.44 -9.95
CA LEU A 68 -6.43 1.37 -10.43
C LEU A 68 -5.88 0.59 -9.23
N VAL A 69 -6.29 -0.66 -9.10
CA VAL A 69 -5.83 -1.56 -8.03
C VAL A 69 -4.60 -2.35 -8.49
N VAL A 70 -3.52 -2.27 -7.71
CA VAL A 70 -2.35 -3.12 -7.85
C VAL A 70 -2.45 -4.26 -6.84
N ALA A 71 -2.63 -5.48 -7.34
CA ALA A 71 -2.73 -6.69 -6.52
C ALA A 71 -2.20 -7.91 -7.30
N ARG A 72 -2.13 -9.08 -6.66
CA ARG A 72 -1.57 -10.29 -7.30
C ARG A 72 -2.53 -11.00 -8.25
N GLU A 73 -3.83 -10.93 -7.95
CA GLU A 73 -4.87 -11.57 -8.74
C GLU A 73 -6.07 -10.63 -8.92
N ALA A 74 -6.69 -10.69 -10.11
CA ALA A 74 -7.88 -9.90 -10.44
C ALA A 74 -9.11 -10.32 -9.60
N SER A 75 -9.22 -11.62 -9.28
CA SER A 75 -10.27 -12.19 -8.41
C SER A 75 -10.32 -11.52 -7.03
N GLY A 76 -9.21 -10.98 -6.55
CA GLY A 76 -9.15 -10.23 -5.29
C GLY A 76 -9.81 -8.85 -5.36
N VAL A 77 -10.04 -8.30 -6.56
CA VAL A 77 -10.63 -6.98 -6.77
C VAL A 77 -12.15 -7.08 -6.80
N GLN A 78 -12.74 -7.49 -5.68
CA GLN A 78 -14.18 -7.50 -5.46
C GLN A 78 -14.57 -6.30 -4.59
N LEU A 79 -14.62 -5.12 -5.19
CA LEU A 79 -15.01 -3.88 -4.53
C LEU A 79 -16.49 -3.59 -4.78
N ALA A 80 -17.19 -3.05 -3.78
CA ALA A 80 -18.49 -2.43 -4.00
C ALA A 80 -18.28 -1.11 -4.76
N THR A 81 -18.25 -1.17 -6.09
CA THR A 81 -17.92 -0.01 -6.93
C THR A 81 -19.09 0.95 -7.08
N GLY A 82 -20.33 0.48 -6.96
CA GLY A 82 -21.53 1.29 -7.20
C GLY A 82 -21.57 1.88 -8.62
N GLY A 83 -21.11 1.11 -9.60
CA GLY A 83 -21.03 1.54 -11.01
C GLY A 83 -19.72 2.27 -11.39
N ARG A 84 -18.88 2.63 -10.42
CA ARG A 84 -17.64 3.38 -10.65
C ARG A 84 -16.55 2.55 -11.32
N THR A 85 -15.68 3.24 -12.06
CA THR A 85 -14.60 2.63 -12.83
C THR A 85 -13.47 2.14 -11.92
N VAL A 86 -13.27 0.83 -11.93
CA VAL A 86 -12.15 0.17 -11.27
C VAL A 86 -11.43 -0.69 -12.31
N SER A 87 -10.11 -0.53 -12.41
CA SER A 87 -9.27 -1.43 -13.18
C SER A 87 -8.20 -2.05 -12.30
N TYR A 88 -7.49 -3.03 -12.86
CA TYR A 88 -6.47 -3.78 -12.16
C TYR A 88 -5.19 -3.89 -12.98
N VAL A 89 -4.05 -3.98 -12.27
CA VAL A 89 -2.74 -4.35 -12.80
C VAL A 89 -2.10 -5.39 -11.87
N PRO A 90 -1.64 -6.54 -12.41
CA PRO A 90 -1.01 -7.59 -11.62
C PRO A 90 0.37 -7.18 -11.11
N ALA A 91 0.59 -7.33 -9.80
CA ALA A 91 1.91 -7.23 -9.19
C ALA A 91 2.01 -8.06 -7.91
N ASP A 92 3.16 -8.71 -7.74
CA ASP A 92 3.66 -9.14 -6.45
C ASP A 92 4.65 -8.11 -5.91
N LEU A 93 4.28 -7.42 -4.83
CA LEU A 93 5.14 -6.43 -4.18
C LEU A 93 6.37 -7.07 -3.52
N GLY A 94 6.41 -8.40 -3.39
CA GLY A 94 7.61 -9.13 -2.97
C GLY A 94 8.67 -9.23 -4.07
N SER A 95 8.37 -8.86 -5.31
CA SER A 95 9.30 -8.91 -6.44
C SER A 95 9.44 -7.55 -7.12
N LEU A 96 10.64 -6.97 -7.09
CA LEU A 96 10.94 -5.69 -7.75
C LEU A 96 10.78 -5.79 -9.27
N ARG A 97 11.09 -6.95 -9.87
CA ARG A 97 10.77 -7.22 -11.28
C ARG A 97 9.27 -7.13 -11.56
N SER A 98 8.43 -7.76 -10.73
CA SER A 98 6.98 -7.69 -10.88
C SER A 98 6.46 -6.25 -10.73
N VAL A 99 7.01 -5.51 -9.76
CA VAL A 99 6.70 -4.09 -9.55
C VAL A 99 7.06 -3.24 -10.78
N ARG A 100 8.21 -3.46 -11.41
CA ARG A 100 8.58 -2.76 -12.66
C ARG A 100 7.59 -3.05 -13.78
N SER A 101 7.21 -4.31 -13.98
CA SER A 101 6.23 -4.68 -15.00
C SER A 101 4.90 -3.96 -14.79
N ALA A 102 4.42 -3.91 -13.55
CA ALA A 102 3.20 -3.19 -13.19
C ALA A 102 3.32 -1.69 -13.47
N ALA A 103 4.45 -1.07 -13.10
CA ALA A 103 4.69 0.34 -13.38
C ALA A 103 4.74 0.63 -14.90
N THR A 104 5.40 -0.22 -15.69
CA THR A 104 5.42 -0.10 -17.16
C THR A 104 4.03 -0.15 -17.75
N GLU A 105 3.19 -1.08 -17.29
CA GLU A 105 1.81 -1.20 -17.75
C GLU A 105 0.97 0.03 -17.35
N ILE A 106 1.07 0.50 -16.11
CA ILE A 106 0.36 1.69 -15.64
C ILE A 106 0.76 2.92 -16.48
N ARG A 107 2.07 3.12 -16.71
CA ARG A 107 2.58 4.22 -17.54
C ARG A 107 2.06 4.15 -18.96
N ALA A 108 2.12 2.98 -19.60
CA ALA A 108 1.60 2.82 -20.96
C ALA A 108 0.11 3.19 -21.07
N ARG A 109 -0.69 2.85 -20.05
CA ARG A 109 -2.11 3.22 -20.00
C ARG A 109 -2.33 4.72 -19.75
N LEU A 110 -1.47 5.37 -18.95
CA LEU A 110 -1.50 6.82 -18.75
C LEU A 110 -1.07 7.57 -20.03
N ASP A 111 0.02 7.13 -20.67
CA ASP A 111 0.59 7.74 -21.88
C ASP A 111 -0.37 7.65 -23.09
N SER A 112 -1.11 6.55 -23.20
CA SER A 112 -2.11 6.34 -24.25
C SER A 112 -3.46 7.03 -23.97
N GLY A 113 -3.66 7.61 -22.79
CA GLY A 113 -4.95 8.17 -22.37
C GLY A 113 -6.01 7.12 -22.00
N ALA A 114 -5.65 5.84 -21.91
CA ALA A 114 -6.52 4.79 -21.39
C ALA A 114 -6.79 4.94 -19.89
N LEU A 115 -5.90 5.62 -19.17
CA LEU A 115 -6.12 6.12 -17.81
C LEU A 115 -6.09 7.65 -17.81
N PRO A 116 -7.04 8.31 -17.12
CA PRO A 116 -6.96 9.75 -16.85
C PRO A 116 -5.70 10.11 -16.05
N PRO A 117 -5.34 11.40 -15.97
CA PRO A 117 -4.16 11.87 -15.24
C PRO A 117 -4.04 11.32 -13.82
N LEU A 118 -2.83 10.94 -13.42
CA LEU A 118 -2.57 10.39 -12.09
C LEU A 118 -2.61 11.51 -11.06
N ARG A 119 -3.49 11.38 -10.06
CA ARG A 119 -3.58 12.34 -8.95
C ARG A 119 -3.30 11.76 -7.58
N ALA A 120 -3.28 10.44 -7.43
CA ALA A 120 -2.82 9.90 -6.16
C ALA A 120 -2.27 8.49 -6.23
N TYR A 121 -1.37 8.21 -5.29
CA TYR A 121 -0.86 6.89 -4.99
C TYR A 121 -1.14 6.54 -3.54
N VAL A 122 -1.67 5.34 -3.32
CA VAL A 122 -2.00 4.82 -1.98
C VAL A 122 -1.20 3.54 -1.73
N GLY A 123 -0.07 3.71 -1.04
CA GLY A 123 0.82 2.66 -0.56
C GLY A 123 0.30 2.02 0.72
N ASN A 124 -0.83 1.29 0.63
CA ASN A 124 -1.46 0.66 1.79
C ASN A 124 -1.09 -0.81 1.99
N ALA A 125 -0.63 -1.50 0.94
CA ALA A 125 -0.21 -2.88 1.10
C ALA A 125 0.94 -2.99 2.12
N GLY A 126 1.00 -4.12 2.81
CA GLY A 126 2.07 -4.39 3.75
C GLY A 126 2.02 -5.81 4.27
N VAL A 127 3.16 -6.31 4.71
CA VAL A 127 3.30 -7.64 5.31
C VAL A 127 4.07 -7.55 6.61
N GLN A 128 3.74 -8.48 7.50
CA GLN A 128 4.48 -8.77 8.72
C GLN A 128 4.64 -10.28 8.78
N HIS A 129 5.88 -10.75 8.76
CA HIS A 129 6.20 -12.16 8.93
C HIS A 129 6.37 -12.50 10.41
N THR A 130 6.30 -13.79 10.75
CA THR A 130 6.57 -14.30 12.11
C THR A 130 8.06 -14.48 12.41
N ASN A 131 8.92 -14.14 11.47
CA ASN A 131 10.37 -14.12 11.61
C ASN A 131 10.95 -13.08 10.64
N ALA A 132 12.25 -12.83 10.73
CA ALA A 132 13.01 -11.94 9.83
C ALA A 132 14.01 -12.75 8.97
N LEU A 133 13.58 -13.93 8.51
CA LEU A 133 14.37 -14.85 7.67
C LEU A 133 13.78 -15.01 6.27
N THR A 134 12.61 -14.43 5.99
CA THR A 134 11.97 -14.57 4.68
C THR A 134 12.62 -13.61 3.71
N GLU A 135 13.18 -14.14 2.63
CA GLU A 135 13.80 -13.37 1.55
C GLU A 135 12.94 -13.44 0.28
N GLY A 136 12.84 -12.32 -0.43
CA GLY A 136 12.21 -12.26 -1.76
C GLY A 136 13.14 -12.71 -2.87
N PRO A 137 12.64 -12.89 -4.10
CA PRO A 137 13.44 -13.31 -5.27
C PRO A 137 14.57 -12.33 -5.63
N ASP A 138 14.49 -11.06 -5.20
CA ASP A 138 15.53 -10.05 -5.44
C ASP A 138 16.63 -10.04 -4.36
N GLY A 139 16.65 -11.02 -3.44
CA GLY A 139 17.68 -11.17 -2.41
C GLY A 139 17.53 -10.20 -1.22
N PHE A 140 16.37 -9.60 -1.06
CA PHE A 140 16.06 -8.67 0.02
C PHE A 140 15.08 -9.28 1.03
N GLU A 141 15.20 -8.88 2.31
CA GLU A 141 14.26 -9.26 3.36
C GLU A 141 12.84 -8.85 2.96
N SER A 142 11.90 -9.78 3.10
CA SER A 142 10.57 -9.69 2.49
C SER A 142 9.71 -8.56 3.08
N THR A 143 9.77 -8.31 4.39
CA THR A 143 9.04 -7.20 5.01
C THR A 143 9.58 -5.84 4.54
N PHE A 144 10.91 -5.68 4.48
CA PHE A 144 11.55 -4.47 3.93
C PHE A 144 11.22 -4.28 2.44
N THR A 145 11.26 -5.36 1.66
CA THR A 145 10.93 -5.34 0.22
C THR A 145 9.52 -4.83 -0.02
N VAL A 146 8.52 -5.46 0.60
CA VAL A 146 7.12 -5.12 0.37
C VAL A 146 6.77 -3.74 0.94
N ASN A 147 7.16 -3.48 2.19
CA ASN A 147 6.71 -2.28 2.90
C ASN A 147 7.51 -1.01 2.54
N VAL A 148 8.71 -1.15 1.98
CA VAL A 148 9.61 -0.02 1.68
C VAL A 148 9.96 0.02 0.19
N LEU A 149 10.67 -0.99 -0.32
CA LEU A 149 11.25 -0.96 -1.67
C LEU A 149 10.18 -0.95 -2.77
N ALA A 150 9.14 -1.76 -2.65
CA ALA A 150 8.10 -1.88 -3.66
C ALA A 150 7.27 -0.60 -3.79
N HIS A 151 6.93 0.03 -2.66
CA HIS A 151 6.23 1.31 -2.66
C HIS A 151 7.09 2.43 -3.23
N HIS A 152 8.35 2.52 -2.77
CA HIS A 152 9.32 3.48 -3.31
C HIS A 152 9.44 3.32 -4.83
N LEU A 153 9.71 2.10 -5.32
CA LEU A 153 9.89 1.83 -6.74
C LEU A 153 8.65 2.20 -7.57
N LEU A 154 7.44 1.87 -7.13
CA LEU A 154 6.20 2.28 -7.81
C LEU A 154 6.10 3.80 -7.90
N ILE A 155 6.28 4.50 -6.77
CA ILE A 155 6.20 5.97 -6.74
C ILE A 155 7.25 6.58 -7.66
N ARG A 156 8.51 6.12 -7.58
CA ARG A 156 9.62 6.63 -8.40
C ARG A 156 9.39 6.42 -9.89
N LEU A 157 8.85 5.26 -10.29
CA LEU A 157 8.57 4.99 -11.71
C LEU A 157 7.35 5.75 -12.23
N LEU A 158 6.38 6.07 -11.37
CA LEU A 158 5.18 6.84 -11.74
C LEU A 158 5.33 8.36 -11.52
N GLN A 159 6.45 8.81 -10.95
CA GLN A 159 6.62 10.19 -10.49
C GLN A 159 6.34 11.23 -11.58
N GLY A 160 6.72 10.95 -12.83
CA GLY A 160 6.59 11.86 -13.97
C GLY A 160 5.16 12.00 -14.49
N HIS A 161 4.24 11.17 -14.01
CA HIS A 161 2.84 11.15 -14.43
C HIS A 161 1.89 11.82 -13.45
N PHE A 162 2.36 12.17 -12.24
CA PHE A 162 1.52 12.89 -11.28
C PHE A 162 1.20 14.30 -11.79
N THR A 163 -0.08 14.67 -11.68
CA THR A 163 -0.56 16.01 -12.03
C THR A 163 -1.03 16.74 -10.79
N ALA A 164 -0.46 17.91 -10.53
CA ALA A 164 -0.87 18.74 -9.40
C ALA A 164 -2.36 19.13 -9.50
N ALA A 165 -3.12 19.18 -8.42
CA ALA A 165 -2.77 18.77 -7.05
C ALA A 165 -2.83 17.24 -6.89
N ALA A 166 -1.70 16.63 -6.54
CA ALA A 166 -1.56 15.19 -6.38
C ALA A 166 -1.18 14.80 -4.95
N ARG A 167 -1.47 13.56 -4.55
CA ARG A 167 -1.20 13.07 -3.21
C ARG A 167 -0.71 11.64 -3.15
N ILE A 168 0.40 11.45 -2.45
CA ILE A 168 1.01 10.16 -2.15
C ILE A 168 0.76 9.87 -0.67
N VAL A 169 0.06 8.78 -0.38
CA VAL A 169 -0.23 8.34 1.00
C VAL A 169 0.40 6.97 1.21
N ILE A 170 1.27 6.83 2.21
CA ILE A 170 1.90 5.55 2.55
C ILE A 170 1.50 5.14 3.96
N THR A 171 1.00 3.92 4.13
CA THR A 171 0.50 3.43 5.41
C THR A 171 1.66 3.06 6.35
N ALA A 172 1.82 3.86 7.42
CA ALA A 172 2.70 3.63 8.56
C ALA A 172 2.03 2.75 9.65
N SER A 173 2.53 2.78 10.88
CA SER A 173 1.94 2.07 12.03
C SER A 173 2.48 2.63 13.35
N ASP A 174 1.70 2.63 14.43
CA ASP A 174 2.14 2.96 15.80
C ASP A 174 3.36 2.17 16.29
N THR A 175 3.65 1.02 15.68
CA THR A 175 4.83 0.22 16.05
C THR A 175 6.15 0.97 15.86
N HIS A 176 6.19 2.04 15.05
CA HIS A 176 7.37 2.90 14.88
C HIS A 176 7.74 3.72 16.13
N PHE A 177 6.83 3.90 17.10
CA PHE A 177 7.15 4.58 18.37
C PHE A 177 8.02 3.72 19.29
N GLY A 178 7.84 2.40 19.25
CA GLY A 178 8.59 1.47 20.11
C GLY A 178 8.40 1.66 21.62
N ASP A 179 7.38 2.39 22.04
CA ASP A 179 7.14 2.71 23.44
C ASP A 179 5.85 2.07 24.01
N LEU A 180 5.78 2.03 25.35
CA LEU A 180 4.64 1.51 26.09
C LEU A 180 3.35 2.30 25.83
N ARG A 181 3.44 3.60 25.51
CA ARG A 181 2.28 4.48 25.36
C ARG A 181 1.48 4.17 24.10
N HIS A 182 2.17 3.77 23.03
CA HIS A 182 1.56 3.56 21.72
C HIS A 182 1.33 2.08 21.39
N ASN A 183 2.08 1.16 21.99
CA ASN A 183 1.94 -0.28 21.70
C ASN A 183 1.73 -1.19 22.92
N LEU A 184 1.55 -0.61 24.12
CA LEU A 184 1.34 -1.33 25.39
C LEU A 184 2.47 -2.32 25.76
N GLY A 185 3.66 -2.18 25.17
CA GLY A 185 4.77 -3.11 25.34
C GLY A 185 4.57 -4.46 24.65
N MET A 186 3.49 -4.60 23.85
CA MET A 186 3.12 -5.87 23.22
C MET A 186 3.95 -6.17 21.96
N VAL A 187 4.61 -5.15 21.42
CA VAL A 187 5.39 -5.23 20.18
C VAL A 187 6.76 -4.62 20.44
N PRO A 188 7.87 -5.33 20.11
CA PRO A 188 9.18 -4.72 20.09
C PRO A 188 9.21 -3.46 19.22
N GLY A 189 9.92 -2.42 19.68
CA GLY A 189 10.14 -1.22 18.89
C GLY A 189 11.02 -1.45 17.65
N PRO A 190 11.17 -0.41 16.82
CA PRO A 190 12.13 -0.45 15.71
C PRO A 190 13.56 -0.63 16.26
N ALA A 191 14.42 -1.24 15.46
CA ALA A 191 15.84 -1.36 15.75
C ALA A 191 16.62 -0.90 14.52
N TRP A 192 16.79 0.43 14.39
CA TRP A 192 17.39 1.01 13.21
C TRP A 192 18.87 0.62 13.05
N LYS A 193 19.23 0.23 11.82
CA LYS A 193 20.59 -0.03 11.35
C LYS A 193 20.75 0.59 9.97
N SER A 194 21.94 0.53 9.37
CA SER A 194 22.09 0.98 7.99
C SER A 194 21.13 0.20 7.06
N PRO A 195 20.57 0.84 6.04
CA PRO A 195 19.66 0.16 5.11
C PRO A 195 20.27 -1.06 4.43
N ASP A 196 21.58 -1.06 4.17
CA ASP A 196 22.30 -2.21 3.61
C ASP A 196 22.25 -3.45 4.53
N ILE A 197 22.14 -3.24 5.85
CA ILE A 197 21.90 -4.32 6.81
C ILE A 197 20.40 -4.64 6.86
N LEU A 198 19.54 -3.63 7.00
CA LEU A 198 18.09 -3.81 7.17
C LEU A 198 17.42 -4.51 5.97
N ALA A 199 17.97 -4.33 4.77
CA ALA A 199 17.47 -4.96 3.56
C ALA A 199 17.83 -6.46 3.46
N ARG A 200 18.59 -7.02 4.40
CA ARG A 200 19.03 -8.43 4.40
C ARG A 200 18.40 -9.23 5.54
N THR A 201 18.25 -10.53 5.30
CA THR A 201 17.90 -11.46 6.37
C THR A 201 18.99 -11.47 7.45
N GLY A 202 18.62 -11.70 8.70
CA GLY A 202 19.59 -11.68 9.81
C GLY A 202 19.98 -10.30 10.34
N ALA A 203 19.34 -9.21 9.87
CA ALA A 203 19.55 -7.86 10.39
C ALA A 203 19.31 -7.74 11.91
N PHE A 204 18.48 -8.61 12.49
CA PHE A 204 18.05 -8.58 13.88
C PHE A 204 18.54 -9.81 14.65
N PRO A 205 18.85 -9.69 15.96
CA PRO A 205 19.20 -10.84 16.80
C PRO A 205 18.08 -11.88 16.82
N ARG A 206 18.46 -13.17 16.83
CA ARG A 206 17.52 -14.31 16.82
C ARG A 206 16.46 -14.16 15.71
N PRO A 207 16.88 -14.07 14.43
CA PRO A 207 16.01 -13.70 13.32
C PRO A 207 14.86 -14.69 13.08
N GLY A 208 14.97 -15.94 13.56
CA GLY A 208 13.91 -16.95 13.50
C GLY A 208 12.73 -16.73 14.46
N THR A 209 12.72 -15.66 15.26
CA THR A 209 11.68 -15.44 16.29
C THR A 209 10.58 -14.47 15.85
N THR A 210 9.38 -14.64 16.44
CA THR A 210 8.25 -13.68 16.29
C THR A 210 8.64 -12.26 16.71
N ALA A 211 9.50 -12.12 17.71
CA ALA A 211 10.01 -10.83 18.14
C ALA A 211 10.82 -10.15 17.02
N ALA A 212 11.74 -10.86 16.37
CA ALA A 212 12.52 -10.33 15.25
C ALA A 212 11.64 -9.94 14.05
N GLY A 213 10.62 -10.75 13.70
CA GLY A 213 9.66 -10.40 12.65
C GLY A 213 8.85 -9.13 12.98
N ARG A 214 8.45 -8.95 14.25
CA ARG A 214 7.80 -7.72 14.73
C ARG A 214 8.73 -6.51 14.70
N THR A 215 10.00 -6.67 15.09
CA THR A 215 11.03 -5.61 14.98
C THR A 215 11.27 -5.23 13.52
N ALA A 216 11.37 -6.20 12.60
CA ALA A 216 11.49 -5.93 11.16
C ALA A 216 10.31 -5.10 10.64
N TYR A 217 9.08 -5.47 11.02
CA TYR A 217 7.89 -4.71 10.69
C TYR A 217 7.91 -3.28 11.26
N ALA A 218 8.16 -3.12 12.56
CA ALA A 218 8.28 -1.80 13.21
C ALA A 218 9.33 -0.91 12.52
N THR A 219 10.49 -1.48 12.23
CA THR A 219 11.58 -0.80 11.52
C THR A 219 11.19 -0.40 10.09
N SER A 220 10.45 -1.25 9.36
CA SER A 220 9.93 -0.92 8.02
C SER A 220 8.91 0.23 8.05
N LYS A 221 8.15 0.37 9.14
CA LYS A 221 7.18 1.46 9.32
C LYS A 221 7.84 2.77 9.74
N LEU A 222 8.96 2.72 10.46
CA LEU A 222 9.84 3.87 10.63
C LEU A 222 10.47 4.30 9.29
N ALA A 223 10.98 3.36 8.49
CA ALA A 223 11.53 3.64 7.16
C ALA A 223 10.50 4.31 6.22
N THR A 224 9.22 3.92 6.33
CA THR A 224 8.13 4.56 5.57
C THR A 224 8.04 6.06 5.88
N ILE A 225 8.17 6.46 7.15
CA ILE A 225 8.09 7.86 7.57
C ILE A 225 9.30 8.63 7.04
N TYR A 226 10.50 8.06 7.12
CA TYR A 226 11.69 8.66 6.51
C TYR A 226 11.54 8.88 5.01
N LEU A 227 10.96 7.92 4.27
CA LEU A 227 10.67 8.11 2.84
C LEU A 227 9.67 9.25 2.61
N VAL A 228 8.64 9.38 3.44
CA VAL A 228 7.68 10.48 3.34
C VAL A 228 8.38 11.83 3.55
N HIS A 229 9.30 11.94 4.51
CA HIS A 229 10.10 13.16 4.71
C HIS A 229 11.00 13.48 3.50
N GLU A 230 11.66 12.47 2.92
CA GLU A 230 12.48 12.64 1.71
C GLU A 230 11.64 13.02 0.49
N TYR A 231 10.47 12.38 0.31
CA TYR A 231 9.54 12.77 -0.75
C TYR A 231 9.05 14.20 -0.56
N ALA A 232 8.74 14.63 0.66
CA ALA A 232 8.33 16.00 0.94
C ALA A 232 9.40 17.04 0.54
N ARG A 233 10.68 16.69 0.66
CA ARG A 233 11.80 17.54 0.22
C ARG A 233 12.04 17.53 -1.28
N ARG A 234 11.70 16.44 -1.97
CA ARG A 234 12.12 16.18 -3.36
C ARG A 234 11.02 16.31 -4.39
N LEU A 235 9.76 16.14 -4.00
CA LEU A 235 8.63 16.25 -4.91
C LEU A 235 8.37 17.72 -5.29
N PRO A 236 7.93 17.99 -6.52
CA PRO A 236 7.57 19.34 -6.91
C PRO A 236 6.35 19.84 -6.13
N THR A 237 6.22 21.17 -6.04
CA THR A 237 5.07 21.81 -5.41
C THR A 237 3.75 21.31 -6.00
N GLY A 238 2.78 21.02 -5.13
CA GLY A 238 1.48 20.49 -5.54
C GLY A 238 1.43 18.96 -5.62
N ILE A 239 2.51 18.25 -5.29
CA ILE A 239 2.50 16.82 -5.03
C ILE A 239 2.86 16.58 -3.57
N ASP A 240 1.86 16.28 -2.74
CA ASP A 240 2.06 16.03 -1.32
C ASP A 240 2.42 14.56 -1.06
N ALA A 241 3.30 14.30 -0.09
CA ALA A 241 3.52 12.97 0.48
C ALA A 241 3.14 12.96 1.96
N VAL A 242 2.35 11.97 2.40
CA VAL A 242 1.85 11.88 3.78
C VAL A 242 1.94 10.43 4.28
N ALA A 243 2.39 10.26 5.53
CA ALA A 243 2.36 8.99 6.22
C ALA A 243 1.01 8.84 6.95
N TYR A 244 0.33 7.71 6.77
CA TYR A 244 -0.95 7.43 7.40
C TYR A 244 -0.86 6.28 8.41
N ASN A 245 -1.28 6.51 9.65
CA ASN A 245 -1.42 5.48 10.67
C ASN A 245 -2.89 5.14 10.94
N PRO A 246 -3.29 3.86 10.82
CA PRO A 246 -4.67 3.46 11.09
C PRO A 246 -5.00 3.28 12.57
N GLY A 247 -4.03 3.45 13.47
CA GLY A 247 -4.15 3.03 14.86
C GLY A 247 -4.15 1.51 15.02
N PHE A 248 -4.49 1.06 16.22
CA PHE A 248 -4.65 -0.37 16.48
C PHE A 248 -5.96 -0.90 15.87
N VAL A 249 -5.85 -1.69 14.79
CA VAL A 249 -7.01 -2.30 14.11
C VAL A 249 -7.01 -3.83 14.27
N PRO A 250 -7.80 -4.36 15.21
CA PRO A 250 -8.04 -5.79 15.37
C PRO A 250 -8.61 -6.46 14.12
N GLY A 251 -8.26 -7.73 13.91
CA GLY A 251 -8.84 -8.56 12.84
C GLY A 251 -8.41 -8.15 11.43
N THR A 252 -7.31 -7.43 11.28
CA THR A 252 -6.65 -7.27 9.98
C THR A 252 -5.95 -8.58 9.62
N GLY A 253 -6.08 -9.04 8.37
CA GLY A 253 -5.40 -10.26 7.89
C GLY A 253 -3.88 -10.14 7.78
N LEU A 254 -3.26 -9.20 8.52
CA LEU A 254 -1.82 -8.99 8.69
C LEU A 254 -1.21 -10.06 9.61
N ALA A 255 -1.95 -10.50 10.64
CA ALA A 255 -1.50 -11.54 11.59
C ALA A 255 -1.82 -12.98 11.14
N ARG A 256 -2.09 -13.20 9.84
CA ARG A 256 -2.57 -14.50 9.31
C ARG A 256 -1.61 -15.67 9.50
N HIS A 257 -0.34 -15.39 9.81
CA HIS A 257 0.69 -16.41 10.08
C HIS A 257 1.06 -16.54 11.57
N ALA A 258 0.30 -15.94 12.49
CA ALA A 258 0.68 -15.87 13.91
C ALA A 258 0.72 -17.23 14.64
N ASP A 259 1.64 -17.33 15.60
CA ASP A 259 1.86 -18.50 16.45
C ASP A 259 0.64 -18.84 17.37
N PRO A 260 0.58 -20.04 17.97
CA PRO A 260 -0.58 -20.49 18.77
C PRO A 260 -0.91 -19.59 19.97
N LEU A 261 0.11 -18.99 20.61
CA LEU A 261 -0.07 -18.07 21.73
C LEU A 261 -0.70 -16.75 21.29
N SER A 262 -0.29 -16.22 20.14
CA SER A 262 -0.91 -15.05 19.52
C SER A 262 -2.36 -15.33 19.09
N ARG A 263 -2.68 -16.58 18.67
CA ARG A 263 -4.06 -17.03 18.41
C ARG A 263 -4.92 -17.05 19.66
N PHE A 264 -4.38 -17.46 20.80
CA PHE A 264 -5.07 -17.40 22.09
C PHE A 264 -5.35 -15.95 22.53
N ALA A 265 -4.34 -15.07 22.46
CA ALA A 265 -4.50 -13.64 22.76
C ALA A 265 -5.52 -12.97 21.81
N MET A 266 -5.49 -13.30 20.51
CA MET A 266 -6.49 -12.86 19.52
C MET A 266 -7.91 -13.28 19.90
N ARG A 267 -8.10 -14.48 20.44
CA ARG A 267 -9.42 -15.03 20.75
C ARG A 267 -9.99 -14.56 22.09
N ARG A 268 -9.15 -14.19 23.06
CA ARG A 268 -9.58 -13.94 24.45
C ARG A 268 -9.33 -12.52 24.96
N ILE A 269 -8.33 -11.82 24.43
CA ILE A 269 -7.91 -10.49 24.92
C ILE A 269 -8.30 -9.40 23.91
N LEU A 270 -8.13 -9.67 22.61
CA LEU A 270 -8.40 -8.71 21.54
C LEU A 270 -9.85 -8.17 21.49
N PRO A 271 -10.90 -8.97 21.77
CA PRO A 271 -12.28 -8.45 21.86
C PRO A 271 -12.52 -7.50 23.04
N ALA A 272 -11.74 -7.62 24.12
CA ALA A 272 -11.81 -6.67 25.23
C ALA A 272 -11.07 -5.35 24.87
N MET A 273 -9.96 -5.45 24.14
CA MET A 273 -9.21 -4.27 23.68
C MET A 273 -9.95 -3.44 22.64
N THR A 274 -10.88 -4.01 21.85
CA THR A 274 -11.74 -3.26 20.92
C THR A 274 -12.66 -2.24 21.61
N LEU A 275 -12.85 -2.36 22.92
CA LEU A 275 -13.67 -1.45 23.73
C LEU A 275 -12.86 -0.26 24.29
N THR A 276 -11.54 -0.23 24.03
CA THR A 276 -10.67 0.85 24.50
C THR A 276 -10.56 1.95 23.44
N PRO A 277 -10.36 3.23 23.84
CA PRO A 277 -10.17 4.35 22.90
C PRO A 277 -8.91 4.23 22.01
N PHE A 278 -8.05 3.24 22.30
CA PHE A 278 -6.88 2.89 21.49
C PHE A 278 -7.25 2.10 20.23
N ALA A 279 -8.37 1.38 20.23
CA ALA A 279 -8.78 0.56 19.10
C ALA A 279 -9.52 1.38 18.04
N THR A 280 -9.14 1.16 16.79
CA THR A 280 -9.82 1.72 15.62
C THR A 280 -10.52 0.60 14.87
N THR A 281 -11.81 0.76 14.58
CA THR A 281 -12.52 -0.23 13.78
C THR A 281 -11.97 -0.24 12.35
N ARG A 282 -12.04 -1.38 11.67
CA ARG A 282 -11.69 -1.47 10.23
C ARG A 282 -12.43 -0.42 9.38
N GLY A 283 -13.70 -0.18 9.71
CA GLY A 283 -14.54 0.82 9.07
C GLY A 283 -14.01 2.23 9.25
N ALA A 284 -13.64 2.60 10.49
CA ALA A 284 -13.08 3.91 10.80
C ALA A 284 -11.70 4.11 10.16
N ALA A 285 -10.79 3.13 10.28
CA ALA A 285 -9.47 3.20 9.65
C ALA A 285 -9.57 3.38 8.13
N GLY A 286 -10.44 2.62 7.45
CA GLY A 286 -10.63 2.79 6.01
C GLY A 286 -11.19 4.16 5.63
N ARG A 287 -12.13 4.70 6.41
CA ARG A 287 -12.63 6.08 6.21
C ARG A 287 -11.53 7.12 6.38
N TYR A 288 -10.75 7.02 7.46
CA TYR A 288 -9.65 7.94 7.70
C TYR A 288 -8.59 7.91 6.59
N LEU A 289 -8.23 6.72 6.10
CA LEU A 289 -7.34 6.61 4.95
C LEU A 289 -7.93 7.32 3.71
N ALA A 290 -9.23 7.13 3.43
CA ALA A 290 -9.90 7.84 2.34
C ALA A 290 -9.91 9.37 2.57
N ASP A 291 -10.10 9.84 3.81
CA ASP A 291 -10.06 11.27 4.15
C ASP A 291 -8.68 11.89 3.87
N VAL A 292 -7.59 11.18 4.20
CA VAL A 292 -6.23 11.65 3.90
C VAL A 292 -5.98 11.71 2.40
N VAL A 293 -6.37 10.65 1.69
CA VAL A 293 -6.21 10.53 0.22
C VAL A 293 -6.97 11.63 -0.52
N LEU A 294 -8.21 11.90 -0.11
CA LEU A 294 -9.09 12.90 -0.73
C LEU A 294 -8.86 14.33 -0.21
N GLY A 295 -7.90 14.54 0.68
CA GLY A 295 -7.61 15.88 1.23
C GLY A 295 -8.64 16.43 2.21
N THR A 296 -9.56 15.60 2.70
CA THR A 296 -10.49 15.97 3.78
C THR A 296 -9.72 16.18 5.09
N THR A 297 -8.76 15.30 5.39
CA THR A 297 -7.80 15.53 6.48
C THR A 297 -6.74 16.51 6.01
N ARG A 298 -6.66 17.67 6.66
CA ARG A 298 -5.58 18.64 6.45
C ARG A 298 -4.29 18.06 7.01
N ALA A 299 -3.33 17.87 6.14
CA ALA A 299 -2.00 17.38 6.47
C ALA A 299 -1.05 17.91 5.37
N PRO A 300 -0.10 18.80 5.69
CA PRO A 300 0.89 19.25 4.71
C PRO A 300 1.80 18.09 4.28
N THR A 301 2.49 18.25 3.15
CA THR A 301 3.52 17.29 2.72
C THR A 301 4.56 17.06 3.82
N GLY A 302 4.99 15.82 4.00
CA GLY A 302 5.88 15.38 5.08
C GLY A 302 5.15 14.99 6.38
N SER A 303 3.84 15.18 6.47
CA SER A 303 3.11 14.92 7.71
C SER A 303 2.95 13.44 8.03
N TYR A 304 2.81 13.17 9.32
CA TYR A 304 2.26 11.93 9.86
C TYR A 304 0.83 12.17 10.32
N VAL A 305 -0.11 11.33 9.86
CA VAL A 305 -1.52 11.40 10.22
C VAL A 305 -1.84 10.18 11.09
N ASP A 306 -2.18 10.41 12.36
CA ASP A 306 -2.75 9.40 13.23
C ASP A 306 -4.27 9.41 13.11
N ARG A 307 -4.82 8.34 12.51
CA ARG A 307 -6.25 8.19 12.25
C ARG A 307 -6.76 9.38 11.44
N GLY A 308 -7.60 10.23 12.04
CA GLY A 308 -8.25 11.35 11.36
C GLY A 308 -7.55 12.70 11.50
N ARG A 309 -6.33 12.77 12.06
CA ARG A 309 -5.66 14.05 12.34
C ARG A 309 -4.15 13.98 12.13
N GLU A 310 -3.59 15.10 11.70
CA GLU A 310 -2.14 15.32 11.76
C GLU A 310 -1.65 15.14 13.20
N ALA A 311 -0.51 14.47 13.35
CA ALA A 311 0.13 14.21 14.62
C ALA A 311 1.66 14.16 14.43
N ARG A 312 2.39 14.27 15.53
CA ARG A 312 3.83 14.06 15.52
C ARG A 312 4.14 12.56 15.58
N SER A 313 5.05 12.08 14.72
CA SER A 313 5.58 10.72 14.78
C SER A 313 6.66 10.60 15.87
N SER A 314 7.28 9.42 16.00
CA SER A 314 8.31 9.16 17.01
C SER A 314 9.50 10.11 16.90
N GLU A 315 10.19 10.41 18.01
CA GLU A 315 11.40 11.24 17.99
C GLU A 315 12.48 10.65 17.06
N GLU A 316 12.59 9.32 17.03
CA GLU A 316 13.53 8.63 16.14
C GLU A 316 13.23 8.91 14.66
N SER A 317 11.99 9.22 14.29
CA SER A 317 11.60 9.52 12.91
C SER A 317 12.09 10.88 12.38
N TYR A 318 12.71 11.72 13.23
CA TYR A 318 13.26 13.03 12.85
C TYR A 318 14.79 13.02 12.89
N ASP A 319 15.41 12.12 12.11
CA ASP A 319 16.87 12.05 11.92
C ASP A 319 17.19 12.24 10.42
N PRO A 320 17.50 13.48 9.98
CA PRO A 320 17.75 13.78 8.57
C PRO A 320 18.90 12.97 7.95
N ARG A 321 19.86 12.53 8.76
CA ARG A 321 20.97 11.70 8.27
C ARG A 321 20.46 10.31 7.93
N ARG A 322 19.66 9.68 8.81
CA ARG A 322 19.05 8.37 8.54
C ARG A 322 18.04 8.41 7.41
N GLU A 323 17.31 9.53 7.27
CA GLU A 323 16.41 9.78 6.16
C GLU A 323 17.17 9.76 4.82
N GLY A 324 18.27 10.52 4.73
CA GLY A 324 19.13 10.53 3.54
C GLY A 324 19.80 9.18 3.26
N GLU A 325 20.34 8.52 4.30
CA GLU A 325 20.92 7.17 4.19
C GLU A 325 19.92 6.16 3.62
N LEU A 326 18.67 6.19 4.11
CA LEU A 326 17.59 5.37 3.58
C LEU A 326 17.33 5.69 2.11
N TRP A 327 17.15 6.96 1.77
CA TRP A 327 16.88 7.39 0.41
C TRP A 327 17.93 6.88 -0.59
N ASP A 328 19.20 7.13 -0.29
CA ASP A 328 20.30 6.73 -1.15
C ASP A 328 20.35 5.22 -1.32
N ALA A 329 20.09 4.46 -0.25
CA ALA A 329 20.06 3.02 -0.31
C ALA A 329 18.89 2.49 -1.13
N VAL A 330 17.66 3.00 -0.94
CA VAL A 330 16.51 2.54 -1.73
C VAL A 330 16.64 2.93 -3.19
N GLU A 331 17.22 4.09 -3.53
CA GLU A 331 17.55 4.43 -4.92
C GLU A 331 18.58 3.45 -5.51
N ARG A 332 19.60 3.03 -4.74
CA ARG A 332 20.56 2.00 -5.21
C ARG A 332 19.88 0.63 -5.41
N PHE A 333 19.14 0.15 -4.42
CA PHE A 333 18.49 -1.18 -4.45
C PHE A 333 17.43 -1.31 -5.53
N THR A 334 16.82 -0.19 -5.91
CA THR A 334 15.74 -0.15 -6.90
C THR A 334 16.21 0.34 -8.28
N ARG A 335 17.52 0.45 -8.53
CA ARG A 335 18.05 0.57 -9.89
C ARG A 335 17.85 -0.74 -10.67
N PRO A 336 17.63 -0.68 -11.99
CA PRO A 336 17.71 -1.87 -12.82
C PRO A 336 19.09 -2.52 -12.63
N SER A 337 19.13 -3.84 -12.48
CA SER A 337 20.40 -4.56 -12.61
C SER A 337 20.93 -4.32 -14.03
N PRO A 338 22.24 -4.08 -14.19
CA PRO A 338 22.86 -3.86 -15.50
C PRO A 338 22.67 -5.04 -16.46
#